data_AF-A0A9W8Q7G1-F1
#
_entry.id   AF-A0A9W8Q7G1-F1
#
_cell.length_a   1.000
_cell.length_b   1.000
_cell.length_c   1.000
_cell.angle_alpha   90.00
_cell.angle_beta   90.00
_cell.angle_gamma   90.00
#
_symmetry.space_group_name_H-M   'P 1'
#
loop_
_entity.id
_entity.type
_entity.pdbx_description
1 polymer ?
#
loop_
_entity_poly.entity_id
_entity_poly.type
_entity_poly.pdbx_seq_one_letter_code
_entity_poly.pdbx_strand_id
1 'polypeptide(L)'
;MASTLDRPLPSRGKPSAFHLSSDSSDADADDDAPLPFPEALPRSDFITPEFDPAAYLSALPHRHQTLEDLRADLRDRSAAISNELLELVNANSTTFLSLGTDLRGGDDKVEDVRVALLGFRRAVEDVKAKVVTRRAETDELTTELRGVRRDVELGRTMVEVTERLASLEERLALSSAPPKPTDGEEQADDEDDEDSVEEDEDEDEQMQGLVGSTPAALMMLARDYNAAEALLRSLPVLAFIAKMEARLVKCRKTLLLDLNTAVKESRRAGASAQDRVLKYLAIYRILGAQDEAVTALKTK
;
A
#
# COMPACT_ATOMS: atom_id res chain seq x y z
N MET A 1 -15.96 -8.66 12.56
CA MET A 1 -16.81 -9.80 12.15
C MET A 1 -16.38 -11.03 12.94
N ALA A 2 -17.34 -11.91 13.29
CA ALA A 2 -17.26 -13.04 14.23
C ALA A 2 -17.31 -12.61 15.71
N SER A 3 -18.45 -12.66 16.43
CA SER A 3 -19.31 -13.79 16.83
C SER A 3 -18.65 -14.69 17.89
N THR A 4 -19.00 -14.52 19.17
CA THR A 4 -19.02 -15.57 20.22
C THR A 4 -19.67 -15.06 21.52
N LEU A 5 -21.00 -15.06 21.58
CA LEU A 5 -21.72 -15.19 22.85
C LEU A 5 -22.83 -16.22 22.62
N ASP A 6 -22.51 -17.49 22.89
CA ASP A 6 -23.52 -18.49 23.15
C ASP A 6 -22.97 -19.45 24.21
N ARG A 7 -23.40 -19.25 25.45
CA ARG A 7 -23.13 -20.15 26.56
C ARG A 7 -24.50 -20.64 27.05
N PRO A 8 -24.87 -21.90 26.82
CA PRO A 8 -26.15 -22.39 27.30
C PRO A 8 -26.08 -22.57 28.83
N LEU A 9 -27.10 -22.04 29.52
CA LEU A 9 -27.35 -22.28 30.94
C LEU A 9 -27.70 -23.78 31.14
N PRO A 10 -27.25 -24.40 32.25
CA PRO A 10 -27.56 -25.81 32.51
C PRO A 10 -29.06 -26.02 32.72
N SER A 11 -29.62 -26.97 31.95
CA SER A 11 -31.01 -27.39 32.05
C SER A 11 -31.32 -27.87 33.47
N ARG A 12 -32.24 -27.19 34.16
CA ARG A 12 -32.77 -27.60 35.45
C ARG A 12 -33.55 -28.90 35.26
N GLY A 13 -33.00 -29.99 35.80
CA GLY A 13 -33.53 -31.35 35.64
C GLY A 13 -35.00 -31.45 36.08
N LYS A 14 -35.82 -32.08 35.23
CA LYS A 14 -37.14 -32.56 35.61
C LYS A 14 -36.98 -33.68 36.64
N PRO A 15 -37.76 -33.70 37.74
CA PRO A 15 -37.73 -34.84 38.65
C PRO A 15 -38.31 -36.05 37.93
N SER A 16 -37.58 -37.16 38.01
CA SER A 16 -37.93 -38.45 37.42
C SER A 16 -39.23 -38.96 38.02
N ALA A 17 -40.26 -39.15 37.19
CA ALA A 17 -41.46 -39.88 37.57
C ALA A 17 -41.11 -41.37 37.60
N PHE A 18 -41.12 -41.98 38.80
CA PHE A 18 -40.97 -43.42 38.95
C PHE A 18 -42.25 -44.12 38.50
N HIS A 19 -42.27 -44.56 37.24
CA HIS A 19 -43.22 -45.55 36.76
C HIS A 19 -42.68 -46.95 37.08
N LEU A 20 -43.35 -47.68 37.95
CA LEU A 20 -43.25 -49.13 38.03
C LEU A 20 -44.61 -49.72 37.67
N SER A 21 -44.73 -50.20 36.43
CA SER A 21 -45.85 -51.01 35.97
C SER A 21 -45.44 -52.48 36.00
N SER A 22 -46.05 -53.20 36.95
CA SER A 22 -46.64 -54.56 36.91
C SER A 22 -45.94 -55.68 36.13
N ASP A 23 -45.76 -56.85 36.77
CA ASP A 23 -46.54 -58.05 36.39
C ASP A 23 -46.46 -59.21 37.42
N SER A 24 -47.60 -59.87 37.60
CA SER A 24 -47.84 -61.24 38.14
C SER A 24 -47.55 -61.53 39.62
N SER A 25 -48.34 -62.30 40.38
CA SER A 25 -49.69 -62.86 40.21
C SER A 25 -50.05 -63.57 41.53
N ASP A 26 -51.32 -63.45 41.90
CA ASP A 26 -52.14 -64.42 42.64
C ASP A 26 -52.22 -64.41 44.18
N ALA A 27 -53.45 -64.12 44.62
CA ALA A 27 -54.18 -64.49 45.83
C ALA A 27 -53.59 -64.25 47.24
N ASP A 28 -54.06 -63.21 47.94
CA ASP A 28 -55.08 -63.33 49.01
C ASP A 28 -55.38 -61.96 49.64
N ALA A 29 -56.61 -61.77 50.11
CA ALA A 29 -57.20 -60.48 50.48
C ALA A 29 -56.68 -59.89 51.80
N ASP A 30 -56.19 -58.64 51.76
CA ASP A 30 -56.18 -57.68 52.87
C ASP A 30 -56.34 -56.25 52.30
N ASP A 31 -57.47 -55.60 52.64
CA ASP A 31 -57.91 -54.28 52.17
C ASP A 31 -57.40 -53.17 53.11
N ASP A 32 -56.08 -53.00 53.21
CA ASP A 32 -55.44 -52.02 54.12
C ASP A 32 -54.37 -51.17 53.39
N ALA A 33 -54.74 -50.66 52.21
CA ALA A 33 -53.94 -49.62 51.54
C ALA A 33 -54.13 -48.27 52.28
N PRO A 34 -53.04 -47.59 52.70
CA PRO A 34 -53.15 -46.32 53.43
C PRO A 34 -53.86 -45.27 52.56
N LEU A 35 -54.97 -44.74 53.08
CA LEU A 35 -55.77 -43.71 52.41
C LEU A 35 -54.89 -42.51 52.01
N PRO A 36 -55.05 -41.97 50.79
CA PRO A 36 -54.27 -40.82 50.34
C PRO A 36 -54.59 -39.58 51.18
N PHE A 37 -53.54 -38.89 51.66
CA PHE A 37 -53.71 -37.60 52.32
C PHE A 37 -54.36 -36.58 51.37
N PRO A 38 -55.25 -35.70 51.88
CA PRO A 38 -55.79 -34.61 51.07
C PRO A 38 -54.65 -33.76 50.51
N GLU A 39 -54.69 -33.47 49.21
CA GLU A 39 -53.72 -32.56 48.56
C GLU A 39 -53.84 -31.14 49.16
N ALA A 40 -52.92 -30.21 48.93
CA ALA A 40 -53.17 -28.80 49.33
C ALA A 40 -54.19 -28.14 48.38
N LEU A 41 -54.93 -27.12 48.83
CA LEU A 41 -55.84 -26.37 47.95
C LEU A 41 -55.03 -25.60 46.88
N PRO A 42 -55.22 -25.87 45.58
CA PRO A 42 -54.37 -25.32 44.52
C PRO A 42 -54.66 -23.85 44.25
N ARG A 43 -53.69 -23.14 43.67
CA ARG A 43 -53.79 -21.68 43.47
C ARG A 43 -54.72 -21.24 42.38
N SER A 44 -54.79 -22.04 41.33
CA SER A 44 -55.68 -21.88 40.19
C SER A 44 -57.13 -21.58 40.58
N ASP A 45 -57.62 -22.25 41.61
CA ASP A 45 -59.05 -22.30 41.91
C ASP A 45 -59.58 -20.96 42.42
N PHE A 46 -58.69 -20.17 43.05
CA PHE A 46 -58.99 -18.86 43.62
C PHE A 46 -58.66 -17.68 42.70
N ILE A 47 -58.22 -17.94 41.46
CA ILE A 47 -57.91 -16.89 40.46
C ILE A 47 -59.11 -16.65 39.53
N THR A 48 -60.16 -17.47 39.64
CA THR A 48 -61.34 -17.35 38.81
C THR A 48 -62.09 -16.03 39.08
N PRO A 49 -62.45 -15.25 38.04
CA PRO A 49 -63.06 -13.93 38.21
C PRO A 49 -64.47 -13.96 38.83
N GLU A 50 -65.15 -15.11 38.75
CA GLU A 50 -66.49 -15.35 39.30
C GLU A 50 -66.44 -16.48 40.33
N PHE A 51 -65.51 -16.40 41.29
CA PHE A 51 -65.37 -17.40 42.33
C PHE A 51 -66.61 -17.45 43.24
N ASP A 52 -67.38 -18.55 43.18
CA ASP A 52 -68.46 -18.84 44.13
C ASP A 52 -67.98 -19.83 45.21
N PRO A 53 -67.86 -19.39 46.48
CA PRO A 53 -67.41 -20.25 47.56
C PRO A 53 -68.36 -21.42 47.83
N ALA A 54 -69.66 -21.26 47.61
CA ALA A 54 -70.64 -22.30 47.89
C ALA A 54 -70.56 -23.43 46.84
N ALA A 55 -70.48 -23.07 45.56
CA ALA A 55 -70.24 -24.02 44.47
C ALA A 55 -68.86 -24.69 44.58
N TYR A 56 -67.83 -23.95 44.98
CA TYR A 56 -66.49 -24.51 45.16
C TYR A 56 -66.44 -25.53 46.30
N LEU A 57 -66.93 -25.18 47.49
CA LEU A 57 -66.94 -26.09 48.64
C LEU A 57 -67.81 -27.33 48.42
N SER A 58 -68.88 -27.22 47.63
CA SER A 58 -69.74 -28.35 47.26
C SER A 58 -69.17 -29.23 46.14
N ALA A 59 -68.18 -28.74 45.38
CA ALA A 59 -67.44 -29.49 44.36
C ALA A 59 -66.18 -30.20 44.92
N LEU A 60 -65.92 -30.08 46.23
CA LEU A 60 -64.85 -30.80 46.95
C LEU A 60 -65.22 -32.19 47.56
N PRO A 61 -66.33 -32.89 47.26
CA PRO A 61 -66.80 -34.04 48.04
C PRO A 61 -65.96 -35.33 47.85
N HIS A 62 -64.89 -35.29 47.06
CA HIS A 62 -63.97 -36.43 46.85
C HIS A 62 -62.64 -36.28 47.61
N ARG A 63 -62.54 -35.27 48.49
CA ARG A 63 -61.47 -35.16 49.48
C ARG A 63 -61.93 -35.73 50.80
N HIS A 64 -61.28 -36.80 51.24
CA HIS A 64 -61.46 -37.39 52.57
C HIS A 64 -60.79 -36.49 53.65
N GLN A 65 -61.23 -35.24 53.78
CA GLN A 65 -60.66 -34.22 54.67
C GLN A 65 -61.66 -33.83 55.76
N THR A 66 -61.18 -33.53 56.98
CA THR A 66 -62.05 -32.99 58.04
C THR A 66 -62.35 -31.51 57.79
N LEU A 67 -63.49 -31.04 58.28
CA LEU A 67 -63.86 -29.62 58.17
C LEU A 67 -62.88 -28.69 58.89
N GLU A 68 -62.21 -29.19 59.95
CA GLU A 68 -61.21 -28.43 60.69
C GLU A 68 -59.94 -28.23 59.88
N ASP A 69 -59.52 -29.26 59.15
CA ASP A 69 -58.35 -29.26 58.27
C ASP A 69 -58.59 -28.40 57.02
N LEU A 70 -59.77 -28.52 56.39
CA LEU A 70 -60.18 -27.64 55.29
C LEU A 70 -60.19 -26.15 55.72
N ARG A 71 -60.62 -25.89 56.96
CA ARG A 71 -60.63 -24.53 57.52
C ARG A 71 -59.21 -24.02 57.81
N ALA A 72 -58.29 -24.90 58.22
CA ALA A 72 -56.89 -24.55 58.40
C ALA A 72 -56.25 -24.24 57.04
N ASP A 73 -56.41 -25.11 56.05
CA ASP A 73 -55.91 -24.93 54.68
C ASP A 73 -56.39 -23.62 54.04
N LEU A 74 -57.67 -23.28 54.18
CA LEU A 74 -58.21 -22.02 53.67
C LEU A 74 -57.61 -20.80 54.37
N ARG A 75 -57.33 -20.88 55.67
CA ARG A 75 -56.68 -19.79 56.42
C ARG A 75 -55.23 -19.63 56.02
N ASP A 76 -54.48 -20.73 55.95
CA ASP A 76 -53.09 -20.71 55.53
C ASP A 76 -52.95 -20.15 54.12
N ARG A 77 -53.89 -20.50 53.24
CA ARG A 77 -53.91 -19.98 51.89
C ARG A 77 -54.25 -18.49 51.82
N SER A 78 -55.20 -18.02 52.64
CA SER A 78 -55.50 -16.60 52.74
C SER A 78 -54.29 -15.79 53.24
N ALA A 79 -53.54 -16.33 54.22
CA ALA A 79 -52.33 -15.73 54.73
C ALA A 79 -51.23 -15.69 53.66
N ALA A 80 -51.02 -16.79 52.93
CA ALA A 80 -50.06 -16.86 51.83
C ALA A 80 -50.38 -15.82 50.73
N ILE A 81 -51.64 -15.71 50.32
CA ILE A 81 -52.08 -14.71 49.32
C ILE A 81 -51.82 -13.28 49.83
N SER A 82 -52.11 -13.01 51.11
CA SER A 82 -51.88 -11.68 51.69
C SER A 82 -50.39 -11.30 51.72
N ASN A 83 -49.52 -12.27 52.00
CA ASN A 83 -48.08 -12.09 51.99
C ASN A 83 -47.56 -11.90 50.56
N GLU A 84 -48.00 -12.71 49.60
CA GLU A 84 -47.65 -12.56 48.18
C GLU A 84 -48.07 -11.18 47.64
N LEU A 85 -49.25 -10.68 48.04
CA LEU A 85 -49.71 -9.35 47.62
C LEU A 85 -48.79 -8.25 48.17
N LEU A 86 -48.44 -8.32 49.45
CA LEU A 86 -47.51 -7.37 50.05
C LEU A 86 -46.13 -7.44 49.40
N GLU A 87 -45.64 -8.65 49.12
CA GLU A 87 -44.36 -8.84 48.44
C GLU A 87 -44.39 -8.28 47.02
N LEU A 88 -45.46 -8.53 46.25
CA LEU A 88 -45.62 -8.00 44.90
C LEU A 88 -45.71 -6.48 44.90
N VAL A 89 -46.47 -5.89 45.81
CA VAL A 89 -46.58 -4.42 45.93
C VAL A 89 -45.24 -3.80 46.32
N ASN A 90 -44.53 -4.40 47.28
CA ASN A 90 -43.22 -3.91 47.71
C ASN A 90 -42.19 -4.06 46.59
N ALA A 91 -42.12 -5.21 45.93
CA ALA A 91 -41.21 -5.46 44.80
C ALA A 91 -41.49 -4.54 43.61
N ASN A 92 -42.76 -4.28 43.31
CA ASN A 92 -43.13 -3.35 42.26
C ASN A 92 -42.77 -1.91 42.62
N SER A 93 -43.02 -1.50 43.87
CA SER A 93 -42.68 -0.15 44.35
C SER A 93 -41.17 0.09 44.33
N THR A 94 -40.36 -0.89 44.74
CA THR A 94 -38.89 -0.77 44.68
C THR A 94 -38.38 -0.72 43.25
N THR A 95 -38.98 -1.51 42.34
CA THR A 95 -38.63 -1.48 40.91
C THR A 95 -38.96 -0.13 40.28
N PHE A 96 -40.14 0.44 40.56
CA PHE A 96 -40.51 1.76 40.05
C PHE A 96 -39.63 2.88 40.61
N LEU A 97 -39.27 2.82 41.89
CA LEU A 97 -38.35 3.79 42.47
C LEU A 97 -36.95 3.68 41.86
N SER A 98 -36.44 2.45 41.65
CA SER A 98 -35.17 2.22 40.95
C SER A 98 -35.18 2.79 39.53
N LEU A 99 -36.24 2.50 38.77
CA LEU A 99 -36.38 3.02 37.41
C LEU A 99 -36.49 4.56 37.41
N GLY A 100 -37.23 5.12 38.37
CA GLY A 100 -37.33 6.56 38.57
C GLY A 100 -35.97 7.19 38.92
N THR A 101 -35.15 6.54 39.74
CA THR A 101 -33.78 7.00 40.04
C THR A 101 -32.82 6.86 38.87
N ASP A 102 -32.97 5.83 38.03
CA ASP A 102 -32.11 5.64 36.85
C ASP A 102 -32.45 6.62 35.72
N LEU A 103 -33.75 6.91 35.54
CA LEU A 103 -34.22 7.95 34.62
C LEU A 103 -33.87 9.35 35.12
N ARG A 104 -33.88 9.58 36.44
CA ARG A 104 -33.51 10.85 37.05
C ARG A 104 -32.00 11.05 36.97
N GLY A 105 -31.57 11.92 36.05
CA GLY A 105 -30.16 12.14 35.72
C GLY A 105 -29.67 11.34 34.50
N GLY A 106 -30.55 10.56 33.86
CA GLY A 106 -30.31 10.00 32.53
C GLY A 106 -30.24 11.09 31.46
N ASP A 107 -31.04 12.14 31.61
CA ASP A 107 -31.06 13.30 30.70
C ASP A 107 -29.71 14.04 30.71
N ASP A 108 -29.18 14.35 31.90
CA ASP A 108 -27.86 14.97 32.06
C ASP A 108 -26.74 14.15 31.39
N LYS A 109 -26.76 12.82 31.55
CA LYS A 109 -25.78 11.93 30.89
C LYS A 109 -25.90 11.96 29.37
N VAL A 110 -27.13 12.04 28.83
CA VAL A 110 -27.36 12.14 27.39
C VAL A 110 -26.93 13.49 26.86
N GLU A 111 -27.19 14.58 27.60
CA GLU A 111 -26.71 15.91 27.28
C GLU A 111 -25.17 15.98 27.27
N ASP A 112 -24.50 15.41 28.28
CA ASP A 112 -23.03 15.33 28.35
C ASP A 112 -22.45 14.61 27.13
N VAL A 113 -23.02 13.45 26.77
CA VAL A 113 -22.60 12.71 25.57
C VAL A 113 -22.85 13.52 24.30
N ARG A 114 -23.98 14.23 24.21
CA ARG A 114 -24.29 15.10 23.07
C ARG A 114 -23.27 16.23 22.94
N VAL A 115 -22.91 16.88 24.03
CA VAL A 115 -21.89 17.95 24.05
C VAL A 115 -20.52 17.38 23.65
N ALA A 116 -20.13 16.22 24.19
CA ALA A 116 -18.88 15.56 23.84
C ALA A 116 -18.82 15.20 22.35
N LEU A 117 -19.92 14.68 21.77
CA LEU A 117 -20.01 14.36 20.34
C LEU A 117 -19.92 15.60 19.46
N LEU A 118 -20.53 16.72 19.88
CA LEU A 118 -20.40 18.01 19.17
C LEU A 118 -18.95 18.52 19.22
N GLY A 119 -18.29 18.40 20.37
CA GLY A 119 -16.88 18.74 20.52
C GLY A 119 -15.97 17.87 19.64
N PHE A 120 -16.21 16.56 19.61
CA PHE A 120 -15.49 15.62 18.77
C PHE A 120 -15.69 15.93 17.29
N ARG A 121 -16.94 16.17 16.86
CA ARG A 121 -17.24 16.55 15.47
C ARG A 121 -16.47 17.79 15.05
N ARG A 122 -16.45 18.83 15.89
CA ARG A 122 -15.69 20.05 15.61
C ARG A 122 -14.19 19.77 15.50
N ALA A 123 -13.63 18.99 16.42
CA ALA A 123 -12.22 18.62 16.39
C ALA A 123 -11.86 17.85 15.09
N VAL A 124 -12.73 16.95 14.64
CA VAL A 124 -12.55 16.23 13.37
C VAL A 124 -12.63 17.18 12.17
N GLU A 125 -13.57 18.12 12.16
CA GLU A 125 -13.66 19.16 11.11
C GLU A 125 -12.38 20.03 11.07
N ASP A 126 -11.85 20.43 12.23
CA ASP A 126 -10.60 21.19 12.33
C ASP A 126 -9.39 20.38 11.82
N VAL A 127 -9.30 19.09 12.16
CA VAL A 127 -8.25 18.20 11.65
C VAL A 127 -8.37 18.03 10.14
N LYS A 128 -9.60 17.84 9.63
CA LYS A 128 -9.85 17.72 8.20
C LYS A 128 -9.40 18.97 7.45
N ALA A 129 -9.69 20.17 7.98
CA ALA A 129 -9.25 21.43 7.39
C ALA A 129 -7.71 21.50 7.33
N LYS A 130 -7.02 21.19 8.43
CA LYS A 130 -5.54 21.15 8.48
C LYS A 130 -4.93 20.17 7.48
N VAL A 131 -5.54 18.99 7.32
CA VAL A 131 -5.08 17.98 6.36
C VAL A 131 -5.24 18.47 4.92
N VAL A 132 -6.34 19.15 4.59
CA VAL A 132 -6.55 19.73 3.26
C VAL A 132 -5.50 20.81 2.97
N THR A 133 -5.23 21.71 3.92
CA THR A 133 -4.19 22.74 3.76
C THR A 133 -2.81 22.13 3.55
N ARG A 134 -2.41 21.18 4.42
CA ARG A 134 -1.13 20.49 4.28
C ARG A 134 -1.00 19.74 2.97
N ARG A 135 -2.08 19.11 2.50
CA ARG A 135 -2.09 18.43 1.21
C ARG A 135 -1.80 19.42 0.08
N ALA A 136 -2.46 20.58 0.07
CA ALA A 136 -2.22 21.60 -0.94
C ALA A 136 -0.77 22.10 -0.93
N GLU A 137 -0.21 22.37 0.25
CA GLU A 137 1.20 22.75 0.42
C GLU A 137 2.15 21.66 -0.10
N THR A 138 1.89 20.39 0.21
CA THR A 138 2.72 19.28 -0.29
C THR A 138 2.59 19.09 -1.79
N ASP A 139 1.40 19.28 -2.35
CA ASP A 139 1.17 19.19 -3.80
C ASP A 139 1.95 20.31 -4.51
N GLU A 140 1.94 21.54 -3.97
CA GLU A 140 2.74 22.65 -4.48
C GLU A 140 4.25 22.35 -4.42
N LEU A 141 4.77 21.98 -3.24
CA LEU A 141 6.19 21.66 -3.05
C LEU A 141 6.65 20.50 -3.93
N THR A 142 5.81 19.49 -4.17
CA THR A 142 6.17 18.37 -5.06
C THR A 142 6.18 18.80 -6.52
N THR A 143 5.33 19.73 -6.93
CA THR A 143 5.40 20.30 -8.29
C THR A 143 6.65 21.14 -8.50
N GLU A 144 7.01 21.96 -7.51
CA GLU A 144 8.23 22.76 -7.51
C GLU A 144 9.47 21.85 -7.56
N LEU A 145 9.56 20.85 -6.67
CA LEU A 145 10.65 19.88 -6.66
C LEU A 145 10.79 19.16 -8.00
N ARG A 146 9.68 18.83 -8.66
CA ARG A 146 9.70 18.22 -9.99
C ARG A 146 10.18 19.20 -11.07
N GLY A 147 9.91 20.50 -10.94
CA GLY A 147 10.48 21.54 -11.80
C GLY A 147 12.00 21.62 -11.61
N VAL A 148 12.45 21.82 -10.37
CA VAL A 148 13.87 21.93 -10.02
C VAL A 148 14.66 20.69 -10.47
N ARG A 149 14.13 19.48 -10.29
CA ARG A 149 14.80 18.26 -10.78
C ARG A 149 15.00 18.25 -12.29
N ARG A 150 14.01 18.69 -13.06
CA ARG A 150 14.14 18.81 -14.52
C ARG A 150 15.17 19.85 -14.91
N ASP A 151 15.20 20.98 -14.21
CA ASP A 151 16.18 22.04 -14.46
C ASP A 151 17.61 21.58 -14.12
N VAL A 152 17.77 20.78 -13.06
CA VAL A 152 19.05 20.16 -12.69
C VAL A 152 19.48 19.11 -13.72
N GLU A 153 18.57 18.24 -14.17
CA GLU A 153 18.84 17.27 -15.23
C GLU A 153 19.22 17.97 -16.56
N LEU A 154 18.51 19.05 -16.90
CA LEU A 154 18.84 19.90 -18.04
C LEU A 154 20.24 20.54 -17.87
N GLY A 155 20.53 21.09 -16.69
CA GLY A 155 21.85 21.67 -16.40
C GLY A 155 22.98 20.64 -16.51
N ARG A 156 22.79 19.44 -15.96
CA ARG A 156 23.77 18.34 -16.04
C ARG A 156 24.03 17.90 -17.48
N THR A 157 22.97 17.69 -18.26
CA THR A 157 23.11 17.32 -19.67
C THR A 157 23.79 18.44 -20.49
N MET A 158 23.51 19.71 -20.19
CA MET A 158 24.24 20.83 -20.80
C MET A 158 25.74 20.81 -20.46
N VAL A 159 26.11 20.55 -19.20
CA VAL A 159 27.51 20.42 -18.78
C VAL A 159 28.18 19.23 -19.46
N GLU A 160 27.52 18.07 -19.47
CA GLU A 160 28.04 16.87 -20.10
C GLU A 160 28.33 17.08 -21.60
N VAL A 161 27.43 17.73 -22.34
CA VAL A 161 27.67 18.06 -23.75
C VAL A 161 28.84 19.04 -23.89
N THR A 162 29.02 19.99 -22.97
CA THR A 162 30.20 20.88 -23.00
C THR A 162 31.52 20.16 -22.79
N GLU A 163 31.55 19.22 -21.85
CA GLU A 163 32.75 18.44 -21.51
C GLU A 163 33.10 17.47 -22.62
N ARG A 164 32.12 16.70 -23.13
CA ARG A 164 32.31 15.81 -24.27
C ARG A 164 32.79 16.56 -25.52
N LEU A 165 32.20 17.73 -25.82
CA LEU A 165 32.69 18.55 -26.94
C LEU A 165 34.07 19.14 -26.69
N ALA A 166 34.40 19.54 -25.47
CA ALA A 166 35.73 20.06 -25.15
C ALA A 166 36.81 18.97 -25.28
N SER A 167 36.57 17.77 -24.74
CA SER A 167 37.46 16.62 -24.88
C SER A 167 37.64 16.22 -26.35
N LEU A 168 36.54 16.21 -27.12
CA LEU A 168 36.59 15.92 -28.56
C LEU A 168 37.38 17.00 -29.33
N GLU A 169 37.18 18.28 -29.02
CA GLU A 169 37.96 19.38 -29.60
C GLU A 169 39.45 19.28 -29.26
N GLU A 170 39.79 18.93 -28.02
CA GLU A 170 41.18 18.73 -27.59
C GLU A 170 41.84 17.57 -28.33
N ARG A 171 41.16 16.43 -28.44
CA ARG A 171 41.67 15.25 -29.17
C ARG A 171 41.77 15.48 -30.69
N LEU A 172 40.90 16.32 -31.24
CA LEU A 172 41.00 16.80 -32.63
C LEU A 172 42.00 17.95 -32.80
N ALA A 173 42.74 18.31 -31.74
CA ALA A 173 43.69 19.43 -31.71
C ALA A 173 43.08 20.77 -32.20
N LEU A 174 41.77 20.95 -32.00
CA LEU A 174 41.02 22.14 -32.39
C LEU A 174 41.08 23.26 -31.34
N SER A 175 41.77 23.02 -30.21
CA SER A 175 42.03 24.03 -29.20
C SER A 175 43.02 25.08 -29.71
N SER A 176 42.49 26.01 -30.52
CA SER A 176 43.08 27.33 -30.74
C SER A 176 43.00 28.15 -29.43
N ALA A 177 43.77 27.78 -28.43
CA ALA A 177 44.04 28.58 -27.24
C ALA A 177 45.58 28.69 -27.08
N PRO A 178 46.13 29.89 -26.85
CA PRO A 178 47.58 30.07 -26.79
C PRO A 178 48.18 29.21 -25.66
N PRO A 179 49.35 28.59 -25.87
CA PRO A 179 49.93 27.67 -24.91
C PRO A 179 50.28 28.44 -23.63
N LYS A 180 49.66 28.03 -22.52
CA LYS A 180 50.07 28.46 -21.17
C LYS A 180 51.14 27.48 -20.71
N PRO A 181 52.31 27.93 -20.21
CA PRO A 181 53.29 27.04 -19.63
C PRO A 181 52.76 26.62 -18.25
N THR A 182 52.57 25.33 -18.04
CA THR A 182 52.25 24.77 -16.72
C THR A 182 53.34 23.79 -16.34
N ASP A 183 54.23 24.27 -15.48
CA ASP A 183 55.09 23.44 -14.63
C ASP A 183 54.21 22.65 -13.65
N GLY A 184 54.58 21.38 -13.43
CA GLY A 184 54.58 20.77 -12.09
C GLY A 184 53.27 20.20 -11.53
N GLU A 185 53.17 18.88 -11.67
CA GLU A 185 52.83 17.89 -10.62
C GLU A 185 51.35 17.61 -10.21
N GLU A 186 51.17 16.31 -9.96
CA GLU A 186 50.13 15.56 -9.21
C GLU A 186 48.90 15.05 -9.99
N GLN A 187 48.86 13.77 -10.40
CA GLN A 187 48.61 12.49 -9.69
C GLN A 187 47.12 12.16 -9.43
N ALA A 188 46.70 11.07 -10.08
CA ALA A 188 45.75 10.02 -9.70
C ALA A 188 44.30 10.41 -9.28
N ASP A 189 43.31 9.88 -10.01
CA ASP A 189 42.57 8.72 -9.51
C ASP A 189 41.82 8.00 -10.64
N ASP A 190 41.93 6.66 -10.58
CA ASP A 190 41.15 5.65 -11.31
C ASP A 190 39.68 5.72 -10.91
N GLU A 191 38.76 5.65 -11.88
CA GLU A 191 37.49 4.92 -11.69
C GLU A 191 37.12 4.16 -12.98
N ASP A 192 36.93 2.86 -12.80
CA ASP A 192 36.53 1.80 -13.72
C ASP A 192 35.48 2.19 -14.78
N ASP A 193 35.73 1.78 -16.03
CA ASP A 193 34.68 1.34 -16.94
C ASP A 193 35.17 0.10 -17.71
N GLU A 194 34.87 -1.06 -17.13
CA GLU A 194 34.97 -2.37 -17.79
C GLU A 194 33.87 -2.48 -18.86
N ASP A 195 34.15 -1.98 -20.06
CA ASP A 195 33.58 -2.53 -21.29
C ASP A 195 34.74 -2.86 -22.23
N SER A 196 35.46 -3.91 -21.83
CA SER A 196 36.40 -4.63 -22.67
C SER A 196 35.64 -5.30 -23.81
N VAL A 197 35.28 -4.53 -24.82
CA VAL A 197 35.09 -5.08 -26.16
C VAL A 197 36.42 -5.71 -26.54
N GLU A 198 36.43 -7.03 -26.68
CA GLU A 198 37.50 -7.74 -27.37
C GLU A 198 37.55 -7.22 -28.80
N GLU A 199 38.27 -6.11 -29.00
CA GLU A 199 38.77 -5.70 -30.29
C GLU A 199 39.95 -6.65 -30.55
N ASP A 200 39.68 -7.65 -31.41
CA ASP A 200 40.71 -8.44 -32.07
C ASP A 200 41.87 -7.50 -32.41
N GLU A 201 43.00 -7.64 -31.71
CA GLU A 201 44.22 -6.87 -31.96
C GLU A 201 44.71 -7.23 -33.36
N ASP A 202 44.17 -6.54 -34.36
CA ASP A 202 44.69 -6.59 -35.72
C ASP A 202 46.12 -6.04 -35.65
N GLU A 203 47.11 -6.93 -35.82
CA GLU A 203 48.55 -6.65 -35.90
C GLU A 203 48.95 -5.59 -36.97
N ASP A 204 47.96 -5.02 -37.66
CA ASP A 204 48.05 -4.01 -38.70
C ASP A 204 47.95 -2.56 -38.22
N GLU A 205 47.90 -2.26 -36.91
CA GLU A 205 47.75 -0.88 -36.41
C GLU A 205 48.99 0.00 -36.63
N GLN A 206 50.19 -0.58 -36.74
CA GLN A 206 51.46 0.14 -36.85
C GLN A 206 52.24 -0.24 -38.11
N MET A 207 51.60 -0.14 -39.28
CA MET A 207 52.29 -0.24 -40.57
C MET A 207 53.31 0.90 -40.70
N GLN A 208 54.58 0.53 -40.62
CA GLN A 208 55.73 1.42 -40.54
C GLN A 208 55.81 2.34 -41.77
N GLY A 209 55.55 3.64 -41.58
CA GLY A 209 55.67 4.67 -42.63
C GLY A 209 54.42 5.47 -42.98
N LEU A 210 53.25 5.16 -42.40
CA LEU A 210 52.08 6.06 -42.45
C LEU A 210 52.09 7.02 -41.26
N VAL A 211 51.85 8.31 -41.53
CA VAL A 211 51.83 9.38 -40.53
C VAL A 211 50.40 9.72 -40.08
N GLY A 212 49.38 9.33 -40.88
CA GLY A 212 47.98 9.55 -40.56
C GLY A 212 47.46 8.76 -39.36
N SER A 213 46.40 9.29 -38.74
CA SER A 213 45.71 8.73 -37.57
C SER A 213 45.25 7.28 -37.82
N THR A 214 45.41 6.42 -36.81
CA THR A 214 45.02 5.01 -36.91
C THR A 214 43.50 4.87 -37.10
N PRO A 215 43.04 3.81 -37.78
CA PRO A 215 41.61 3.55 -37.94
C PRO A 215 40.85 3.46 -36.61
N ALA A 216 41.42 2.79 -35.60
CA ALA A 216 40.80 2.68 -34.27
C ALA A 216 40.64 4.05 -33.60
N ALA A 217 41.67 4.90 -33.61
CA ALA A 217 41.60 6.24 -33.04
C ALA A 217 40.52 7.11 -33.71
N LEU A 218 40.46 7.12 -35.04
CA LEU A 218 39.42 7.86 -35.78
C LEU A 218 38.02 7.27 -35.57
N MET A 219 37.91 5.96 -35.36
CA MET A 219 36.63 5.31 -35.08
C MET A 219 36.10 5.70 -33.70
N MET A 220 36.97 5.75 -32.69
CA MET A 220 36.62 6.25 -31.36
C MET A 220 36.16 7.71 -31.41
N LEU A 221 36.93 8.58 -32.09
CA LEU A 221 36.55 9.99 -32.30
C LEU A 221 35.19 10.15 -33.01
N ALA A 222 34.87 9.29 -33.98
CA ALA A 222 33.58 9.31 -34.67
C ALA A 222 32.42 8.84 -33.78
N ARG A 223 32.65 7.83 -32.92
CA ARG A 223 31.68 7.38 -31.91
C ARG A 223 31.40 8.51 -30.90
N ASP A 224 32.46 9.14 -30.39
CA ASP A 224 32.37 10.25 -29.44
C ASP A 224 31.62 11.47 -30.03
N TYR A 225 31.91 11.80 -31.30
CA TYR A 225 31.18 12.83 -32.04
C TYR A 225 29.69 12.53 -32.10
N ASN A 226 29.31 11.31 -32.50
CA ASN A 226 27.91 10.91 -32.59
C ASN A 226 27.21 10.91 -31.23
N ALA A 227 27.92 10.49 -30.17
CA ALA A 227 27.39 10.52 -28.81
C ALA A 227 27.12 11.97 -28.35
N ALA A 228 28.07 12.88 -28.59
CA ALA A 228 27.90 14.31 -28.30
C ALA A 228 26.75 14.93 -29.13
N GLU A 229 26.61 14.53 -30.39
CA GLU A 229 25.53 14.99 -31.27
C GLU A 229 24.15 14.48 -30.82
N ALA A 230 24.06 13.23 -30.37
CA ALA A 230 22.84 12.64 -29.84
C ALA A 230 22.39 13.33 -28.54
N LEU A 231 23.34 13.59 -27.63
CA LEU A 231 23.06 14.34 -26.40
C LEU A 231 22.64 15.79 -26.69
N LEU A 232 23.26 16.46 -27.66
CA LEU A 232 22.86 17.81 -28.04
C LEU A 232 21.44 17.85 -28.62
N ARG A 233 21.03 16.82 -29.37
CA ARG A 233 19.67 16.70 -29.93
C ARG A 233 18.60 16.39 -28.89
N SER A 234 18.96 15.79 -27.75
CA SER A 234 17.99 15.50 -26.68
C SER A 234 17.61 16.75 -25.89
N LEU A 235 18.43 17.81 -25.97
CA LEU A 235 18.19 19.08 -25.30
C LEU A 235 17.09 19.91 -25.99
N PRO A 236 16.27 20.65 -25.22
CA PRO A 236 15.29 21.57 -25.78
C PRO A 236 15.96 22.76 -26.49
N VAL A 237 15.29 23.35 -27.49
CA VAL A 237 15.84 24.46 -28.29
C VAL A 237 16.17 25.68 -27.41
N LEU A 238 17.47 25.91 -27.22
CA LEU A 238 18.02 26.99 -26.40
C LEU A 238 19.10 27.73 -27.19
N ALA A 239 19.35 29.01 -26.87
CA ALA A 239 20.44 29.79 -27.48
C ALA A 239 21.83 29.13 -27.29
N PHE A 240 21.98 28.37 -26.21
CA PHE A 240 23.14 27.53 -25.94
C PHE A 240 23.40 26.49 -27.06
N ILE A 241 22.35 25.85 -27.58
CA ILE A 241 22.47 24.80 -28.59
C ILE A 241 23.13 25.34 -29.85
N ALA A 242 22.75 26.53 -30.32
CA ALA A 242 23.35 27.13 -31.52
C ALA A 242 24.88 27.29 -31.41
N LYS A 243 25.40 27.62 -30.21
CA LYS A 243 26.85 27.70 -29.96
C LYS A 243 27.51 26.32 -29.99
N MET A 244 26.84 25.31 -29.43
CA MET A 244 27.33 23.93 -29.38
C MET A 244 27.28 23.26 -30.74
N GLU A 245 26.24 23.50 -31.53
CA GLU A 245 26.13 23.05 -32.93
C GLU A 245 27.26 23.64 -33.77
N ALA A 246 27.56 24.94 -33.63
CA ALA A 246 28.67 25.56 -34.34
C ALA A 246 30.03 24.93 -33.99
N ARG A 247 30.23 24.51 -32.74
CA ARG A 247 31.42 23.74 -32.30
C ARG A 247 31.43 22.35 -32.93
N LEU A 248 30.32 21.63 -32.83
CA LEU A 248 30.13 20.29 -33.36
C LEU A 248 30.37 20.24 -34.88
N VAL A 249 29.91 21.24 -35.64
CA VAL A 249 30.19 21.37 -37.08
C VAL A 249 31.69 21.53 -37.36
N LYS A 250 32.44 22.27 -36.54
CA LYS A 250 33.90 22.39 -36.67
C LYS A 250 34.57 21.05 -36.42
N CYS A 251 34.18 20.33 -35.37
CA CYS A 251 34.71 19.01 -35.06
C CYS A 251 34.45 18.02 -36.20
N ARG A 252 33.22 18.00 -36.73
CA ARG A 252 32.85 17.19 -37.90
C ARG A 252 33.78 17.47 -39.07
N LYS A 253 33.99 18.76 -39.39
CA LYS A 253 34.83 19.16 -40.52
C LYS A 253 36.28 18.70 -40.35
N THR A 254 36.85 18.81 -39.15
CA THR A 254 38.23 18.38 -38.88
C THR A 254 38.36 16.86 -38.96
N LEU A 255 37.43 16.13 -38.33
CA LEU A 255 37.40 14.66 -38.38
C LEU A 255 37.33 14.15 -39.83
N LEU A 256 36.51 14.78 -40.67
CA LEU A 256 36.42 14.45 -42.09
C LEU A 256 37.68 14.79 -42.87
N LEU A 257 38.39 15.87 -42.50
CA LEU A 257 39.67 16.24 -43.10
C LEU A 257 40.76 15.21 -42.76
N ASP A 258 40.84 14.81 -41.49
CA ASP A 258 41.79 13.80 -41.02
C ASP A 258 41.50 12.45 -41.68
N LEU A 259 40.22 12.06 -41.74
CA LEU A 259 39.78 10.83 -42.41
C LEU A 259 40.08 10.86 -43.92
N ASN A 260 39.90 12.01 -44.58
CA ASN A 260 40.26 12.17 -46.00
C ASN A 260 41.77 12.03 -46.22
N THR A 261 42.57 12.61 -45.33
CA THR A 261 44.04 12.53 -45.37
C THR A 261 44.51 11.10 -45.14
N ALA A 262 43.97 10.42 -44.13
CA ALA A 262 44.28 9.01 -43.83
C ALA A 262 43.89 8.06 -44.97
N VAL A 263 42.75 8.28 -45.63
CA VAL A 263 42.35 7.51 -46.84
C VAL A 263 43.29 7.76 -48.01
N LYS A 264 43.74 9.00 -48.24
CA LYS A 264 44.70 9.31 -49.31
C LYS A 264 46.06 8.67 -49.07
N GLU A 265 46.55 8.70 -47.82
CA GLU A 265 47.83 8.09 -47.45
C GLU A 265 47.80 6.56 -47.57
N SER A 266 46.76 5.92 -47.02
CA SER A 266 46.56 4.46 -47.16
C SER A 266 46.42 4.04 -48.62
N ARG A 267 45.76 4.83 -49.47
CA ARG A 267 45.72 4.55 -50.92
C ARG A 267 47.08 4.68 -51.61
N ARG A 268 47.92 5.64 -51.20
CA ARG A 268 49.29 5.79 -51.74
C ARG A 268 50.21 4.66 -51.32
N ALA A 269 49.98 4.07 -50.15
CA ALA A 269 50.72 2.91 -49.65
C ALA A 269 50.40 1.59 -50.40
N GLY A 270 49.31 1.56 -51.18
CA GLY A 270 49.02 0.45 -52.10
C GLY A 270 48.38 -0.76 -51.42
N ALA A 271 48.72 -1.97 -51.89
CA ALA A 271 48.01 -3.20 -51.53
C ALA A 271 48.06 -3.55 -50.03
N SER A 272 49.15 -3.18 -49.34
CA SER A 272 49.31 -3.46 -47.90
C SER A 272 48.32 -2.69 -47.03
N ALA A 273 47.79 -1.54 -47.48
CA ALA A 273 46.90 -0.68 -46.70
C ALA A 273 45.43 -0.72 -47.15
N GLN A 274 45.04 -1.72 -47.95
CA GLN A 274 43.65 -1.87 -48.40
C GLN A 274 42.66 -2.11 -47.26
N ASP A 275 43.06 -2.90 -46.25
CA ASP A 275 42.21 -3.17 -45.08
C ASP A 275 41.92 -1.87 -44.29
N ARG A 276 42.95 -1.04 -44.08
CA ARG A 276 42.79 0.30 -43.47
C ARG A 276 41.84 1.19 -44.26
N VAL A 277 41.88 1.15 -45.59
CA VAL A 277 40.92 1.90 -46.43
C VAL A 277 39.49 1.44 -46.16
N LEU A 278 39.24 0.13 -46.05
CA LEU A 278 37.90 -0.39 -45.74
C LEU A 278 37.44 0.07 -44.35
N LYS A 279 38.32 0.02 -43.34
CA LYS A 279 38.04 0.53 -41.99
C LYS A 279 37.70 2.03 -42.00
N TYR A 280 38.45 2.86 -42.72
CA TYR A 280 38.12 4.28 -42.87
C TYR A 280 36.78 4.53 -43.58
N LEU A 281 36.42 3.72 -44.58
CA LEU A 281 35.10 3.82 -45.24
C LEU A 281 33.95 3.45 -44.30
N ALA A 282 34.16 2.51 -43.37
CA ALA A 282 33.19 2.21 -42.31
C ALA A 282 32.96 3.43 -41.40
N ILE A 283 34.01 4.19 -41.10
CA ILE A 283 33.91 5.43 -40.30
C ILE A 283 33.08 6.49 -41.03
N TYR A 284 33.29 6.69 -42.34
CA TYR A 284 32.43 7.58 -43.15
C TYR A 284 30.94 7.18 -43.08
N ARG A 285 30.64 5.88 -43.01
CA ARG A 285 29.26 5.39 -42.85
C ARG A 285 28.67 5.79 -41.50
N ILE A 286 29.45 5.66 -40.43
CA ILE A 286 29.04 6.02 -39.07
C ILE A 286 28.77 7.52 -38.93
N LEU A 287 29.54 8.36 -39.64
CA LEU A 287 29.34 9.82 -39.68
C LEU A 287 28.23 10.27 -40.64
N GLY A 288 27.63 9.35 -41.42
CA GLY A 288 26.66 9.70 -42.46
C GLY A 288 27.26 10.57 -43.58
N ALA A 289 28.53 10.35 -43.91
CA ALA A 289 29.32 11.17 -44.84
C ALA A 289 29.75 10.36 -46.09
N GLN A 290 28.84 9.57 -46.65
CA GLN A 290 29.13 8.66 -47.76
C GLN A 290 29.52 9.40 -49.04
N ASP A 291 28.93 10.57 -49.30
CA ASP A 291 29.25 11.37 -50.49
C ASP A 291 30.71 11.86 -50.46
N GLU A 292 31.17 12.29 -49.29
CA GLU A 292 32.55 12.73 -49.07
C GLU A 292 33.53 11.55 -49.21
N ALA A 293 33.15 10.36 -48.75
CA ALA A 293 33.92 9.14 -48.96
C ALA A 293 34.14 8.86 -50.46
N VAL A 294 33.08 8.99 -51.26
CA VAL A 294 33.16 8.84 -52.72
C VAL A 294 34.09 9.88 -53.34
N THR A 295 34.10 11.13 -52.84
CA THR A 295 35.05 12.14 -53.33
C THR A 295 36.50 11.81 -52.96
N ALA A 296 36.77 11.33 -51.75
CA ALA A 296 38.11 10.95 -51.30
C ALA A 296 38.69 9.77 -52.12
N LEU A 297 37.84 8.83 -52.54
CA LEU A 297 38.23 7.72 -53.41
C LEU A 297 38.47 8.13 -54.88
N LYS A 298 37.77 9.16 -55.36
CA LYS A 298 37.88 9.64 -56.75
C LYS A 298 39.13 10.48 -57.01
N THR A 299 39.67 11.16 -55.99
CA THR A 299 40.93 11.92 -56.14
C THR A 299 42.09 10.96 -56.39
N LYS A 300 42.71 11.05 -57.58
CA LYS A 300 43.92 10.33 -57.98
C LYS A 300 45.16 10.89 -57.30
#